data_AF-A0A7S2PEQ7-F1
#
_entry.id   AF-A0A7S2PEQ7-F1
#
_cell.length_a   1.000
_cell.length_b   1.000
_cell.length_c   1.000
_cell.angle_alpha   90.00
_cell.angle_beta   90.00
_cell.angle_gamma   90.00
#
_symmetry.space_group_name_H-M   'P 1'
#
loop_
_entity.id
_entity.type
_entity.pdbx_description
1 polymer ?
#
loop_
_entity_poly.entity_id
_entity_poly.type
_entity_poly.pdbx_seq_one_letter_code
_entity_poly.pdbx_strand_id
1 'polypeptide(L)'
;IQPGRLAATVFRMATWMLILLWVAGLALPLSFFHESLSKPFVADVYLQEMEDAAGLRQDGIHVQLSEDASGMPQLVPSVREAESLDMLPGEYEQIKVNWPRHASFLPRAMTSNPAGTELLVADDFNLYVGALMESLPPAPPDVAKVPPASMEPAEGEPVPPALRGLLSASAPRGTVEINFHRATACQALEGQALRDVGIVCSQNSTSICRILVLTQRGRKIVECPFPEPVAEGSPWETALAPQQQSWDVSQDWLHVSESESVESLAANTRCFARADSPSKGGFRPDAAACAMLGTSAGRIVQMREALADSDKLIPLRILHQRSHPSGRGSLSLMNGRYLLTLWGKYSSISAFDARRGSLIKEWRLPTHIRWLMMSGGGSSLFLVGIRGNSHAG
;
A
#
# COMPACT_ATOMS: atom_id res chain seq x y z
N ILE A 1 7.23 86.08 20.57
CA ILE A 1 7.27 84.61 20.38
C ILE A 1 8.45 84.10 21.19
N GLN A 2 8.20 83.33 22.26
CA GLN A 2 9.31 82.76 23.04
C GLN A 2 9.87 81.55 22.27
N PRO A 3 11.14 81.59 21.82
CA PRO A 3 11.76 80.44 21.17
C PRO A 3 11.75 79.25 22.15
N GLY A 4 11.28 78.09 21.68
CA GLY A 4 11.24 76.84 22.45
C GLY A 4 9.86 76.39 22.96
N ARG A 5 8.86 77.28 23.05
CA ARG A 5 7.52 76.89 23.54
C ARG A 5 6.81 75.89 22.62
N LEU A 6 7.04 75.99 21.31
CA LEU A 6 6.43 75.11 20.32
C LEU A 6 7.04 73.71 20.36
N ALA A 7 8.37 73.62 20.48
CA ALA A 7 9.08 72.35 20.63
C ALA A 7 8.68 71.60 21.91
N ALA A 8 8.56 72.31 23.04
CA ALA A 8 8.11 71.70 24.29
C ALA A 8 6.68 71.14 24.21
N THR A 9 5.78 71.84 23.52
CA THR A 9 4.40 71.37 23.32
C THR A 9 4.35 70.12 22.44
N VAL A 10 5.14 70.09 21.37
CA VAL A 10 5.24 68.92 20.47
C VAL A 10 5.82 67.71 21.21
N PHE A 11 6.89 67.92 21.98
CA PHE A 11 7.51 66.84 22.74
C PHE A 11 6.54 66.24 23.76
N ARG A 12 5.82 67.10 24.49
CA ARG A 12 4.81 66.68 25.47
C ARG A 12 3.65 65.91 24.83
N MET A 13 3.16 66.34 23.66
CA MET A 13 2.14 65.62 22.90
C MET A 13 2.63 64.24 22.45
N ALA A 14 3.85 64.15 21.93
CA ALA A 14 4.44 62.89 21.49
C ALA A 14 4.63 61.90 22.66
N THR A 15 5.09 62.39 23.82
CA THR A 15 5.22 61.56 25.03
C THR A 15 3.87 61.01 25.49
N TRP A 16 2.82 61.85 25.50
CA TRP A 16 1.48 61.41 25.84
C TRP A 16 0.92 60.38 24.85
N MET A 17 1.18 60.55 23.55
CA MET A 17 0.75 59.59 22.53
C MET A 17 1.44 58.23 22.71
N LEU A 18 2.75 58.22 23.00
CA LEU A 18 3.50 56.99 23.28
C LEU A 18 2.98 56.27 24.52
N ILE A 19 2.70 57.00 25.61
CA ILE A 19 2.12 56.42 26.83
C ILE A 19 0.75 55.81 26.53
N LEU A 20 -0.11 56.49 25.78
CA LEU A 20 -1.42 55.97 25.39
C LEU A 20 -1.32 54.71 24.53
N LEU A 21 -0.41 54.68 23.56
CA LEU A 21 -0.14 53.50 22.74
C LEU A 21 0.36 52.32 23.58
N TRP A 22 1.20 52.59 24.57
CA TRP A 22 1.70 51.56 25.48
C TRP A 22 0.59 50.98 26.37
N VAL A 23 -0.25 51.85 26.95
CA VAL A 23 -1.39 51.43 27.77
C VAL A 23 -2.43 50.68 26.93
N ALA A 24 -2.69 51.14 25.70
CA ALA A 24 -3.55 50.42 24.76
C ALA A 24 -3.00 49.03 24.41
N GLY A 25 -1.68 48.91 24.22
CA GLY A 25 -1.01 47.62 23.99
C GLY A 25 -1.13 46.64 25.18
N LEU A 26 -1.22 47.14 26.41
CA LEU A 26 -1.47 46.30 27.59
C LEU A 26 -2.96 45.94 27.78
N ALA A 27 -3.86 46.82 27.35
CA ALA A 27 -5.31 46.64 27.50
C ALA A 27 -5.92 45.79 26.38
N LEU A 28 -5.30 45.75 25.20
CA LEU A 28 -5.73 44.91 24.10
C LEU A 28 -5.20 43.49 24.32
N PRO A 29 -6.07 42.49 24.55
CA PRO A 29 -5.64 41.12 24.72
C PRO A 29 -4.94 40.65 23.44
N LEU A 30 -3.66 40.27 23.56
CA LEU A 30 -2.82 39.78 22.46
C LEU A 30 -3.46 38.63 21.68
N SER A 31 -4.45 37.95 22.25
CA SER A 31 -5.23 36.90 21.58
C SER A 31 -5.97 37.39 20.34
N PHE A 32 -6.48 38.64 20.34
CA PHE A 32 -7.28 39.14 19.21
C PHE A 32 -6.43 39.41 17.96
N PHE A 33 -5.19 39.86 18.15
CA PHE A 33 -4.25 40.07 17.04
C PHE A 33 -3.61 38.77 16.58
N HIS A 34 -3.42 37.80 17.47
CA HIS A 34 -2.83 36.52 17.08
C HIS A 34 -3.74 35.76 16.10
N GLU A 35 -5.06 35.77 16.31
CA GLU A 35 -6.03 35.15 15.40
C GLU A 35 -6.15 35.90 14.05
N SER A 36 -5.98 37.22 14.07
CA SER A 36 -6.12 38.04 12.87
C SER A 36 -4.84 38.12 12.03
N LEU A 37 -3.66 37.93 12.65
CA LEU A 37 -2.37 37.88 11.95
C LEU A 37 -1.96 36.45 11.56
N SER A 38 -2.48 35.42 12.24
CA SER A 38 -2.23 34.03 11.86
C SER A 38 -3.11 33.54 10.71
N LYS A 39 -4.19 34.27 10.37
CA LYS A 39 -4.94 34.02 9.14
C LYS A 39 -4.24 34.77 8.01
N PRO A 40 -3.49 34.09 7.12
CA PRO A 40 -2.89 34.76 5.98
C PRO A 40 -4.02 35.35 5.13
N PHE A 41 -4.08 36.68 5.05
CA PHE A 41 -5.04 37.43 4.22
C PHE A 41 -4.98 37.01 2.73
N VAL A 42 -3.91 36.31 2.35
CA VAL A 42 -3.69 35.74 1.03
C VAL A 42 -4.56 34.50 0.76
N ALA A 43 -4.89 33.70 1.78
CA ALA A 43 -5.66 32.47 1.57
C ALA A 43 -7.08 32.77 1.07
N ASP A 44 -7.79 33.72 1.70
CA ASP A 44 -9.18 34.02 1.33
C ASP A 44 -9.29 34.70 -0.05
N VAL A 45 -8.32 35.55 -0.43
CA VAL A 45 -8.33 36.24 -1.73
C VAL A 45 -8.00 35.28 -2.88
N TYR A 46 -7.05 34.35 -2.70
CA TYR A 46 -6.74 33.36 -3.73
C TYR A 46 -7.82 32.27 -3.83
N LEU A 47 -8.49 31.92 -2.73
CA LEU A 47 -9.56 30.92 -2.74
C LEU A 47 -10.77 31.40 -3.55
N GLN A 48 -11.15 32.67 -3.40
CA GLN A 48 -12.32 33.20 -4.10
C GLN A 48 -12.07 33.35 -5.62
N GLU A 49 -10.87 33.74 -6.04
CA GLU A 49 -10.50 33.75 -7.47
C GLU A 49 -10.33 32.34 -8.05
N MET A 50 -9.84 31.36 -7.26
CA MET A 50 -9.75 29.98 -7.71
C MET A 50 -11.09 29.28 -7.77
N GLU A 51 -12.06 29.55 -6.88
CA GLU A 51 -13.42 28.99 -7.00
C GLU A 51 -14.13 29.50 -8.26
N ASP A 52 -13.97 30.79 -8.58
CA ASP A 52 -14.54 31.37 -9.80
C ASP A 52 -13.80 30.92 -11.08
N ALA A 53 -12.49 30.64 -11.00
CA ALA A 53 -11.71 30.06 -12.10
C ALA A 53 -11.84 28.52 -12.22
N ALA A 54 -12.25 27.84 -11.15
CA ALA A 54 -12.50 26.39 -11.09
C ALA A 54 -13.85 25.98 -11.69
N GLY A 55 -14.56 26.90 -12.32
CA GLY A 55 -15.60 26.60 -13.32
C GLY A 55 -15.09 25.75 -14.51
N LEU A 56 -13.77 25.56 -14.64
CA LEU A 56 -13.17 24.53 -15.49
C LEU A 56 -13.30 23.14 -14.83
N ARG A 57 -14.51 22.59 -14.93
CA ARG A 57 -14.81 21.15 -14.82
C ARG A 57 -13.95 20.37 -15.83
N GLN A 58 -12.72 20.05 -15.48
CA GLN A 58 -11.94 18.99 -16.12
C GLN A 58 -11.99 17.77 -15.20
N ASP A 59 -12.84 16.81 -15.58
CA ASP A 59 -12.87 15.41 -15.10
C ASP A 59 -13.22 15.11 -13.63
N GLY A 60 -13.98 15.98 -12.95
CA GLY A 60 -14.73 15.59 -11.75
C GLY A 60 -13.88 15.13 -10.55
N ILE A 61 -12.65 15.63 -10.43
CA ILE A 61 -11.84 15.48 -9.22
C ILE A 61 -12.25 16.62 -8.28
N HIS A 62 -12.98 16.30 -7.21
CA HIS A 62 -13.17 17.24 -6.12
C HIS A 62 -11.85 17.35 -5.35
N VAL A 63 -11.38 18.57 -5.16
CA VAL A 63 -10.15 18.87 -4.44
C VAL A 63 -10.54 19.67 -3.21
N GLN A 64 -10.13 19.21 -2.04
CA GLN A 64 -10.25 19.95 -0.80
C GLN A 64 -8.90 20.59 -0.49
N LEU A 65 -8.90 21.89 -0.18
CA LEU A 65 -7.73 22.51 0.40
C LEU A 65 -7.55 21.98 1.83
N SER A 66 -6.40 21.39 2.11
CA SER A 66 -5.96 20.99 3.44
C SER A 66 -4.64 21.71 3.75
N GLU A 67 -4.18 21.72 4.99
CA GLU A 67 -2.85 22.23 5.32
C GLU A 67 -1.88 21.05 5.45
N ASP A 68 -0.67 21.20 4.93
CA ASP A 68 0.39 20.20 5.07
C ASP A 68 1.11 20.30 6.42
N ALA A 69 2.17 19.50 6.60
CA ALA A 69 3.00 19.47 7.81
C ALA A 69 3.54 20.84 8.25
N SER A 70 3.78 21.71 7.28
CA SER A 70 4.37 23.02 7.45
C SER A 70 3.34 24.13 7.60
N GLY A 71 2.04 23.77 7.66
CA GLY A 71 0.93 24.72 7.65
C GLY A 71 0.72 25.36 6.28
N MET A 72 1.31 24.80 5.22
CA MET A 72 1.14 25.32 3.86
C MET A 72 -0.09 24.68 3.23
N PRO A 73 -0.95 25.45 2.54
CA PRO A 73 -2.13 24.91 1.90
C PRO A 73 -1.73 23.92 0.80
N GLN A 74 -2.24 22.69 0.89
CA GLN A 74 -2.08 21.61 -0.04
C GLN A 74 -3.46 21.16 -0.56
N LEU A 75 -3.53 20.97 -1.87
CA LEU A 75 -4.70 20.39 -2.53
C LEU A 75 -4.74 18.88 -2.29
N VAL A 76 -5.69 18.43 -1.48
CA VAL A 76 -5.93 17.01 -1.20
C VAL A 76 -7.15 16.56 -2.00
N PRO A 77 -7.05 15.53 -2.84
CA PRO A 77 -8.21 15.01 -3.56
C PRO A 77 -9.26 14.52 -2.56
N SER A 78 -10.47 15.09 -2.64
CA SER A 78 -11.57 14.68 -1.79
C SER A 78 -12.10 13.33 -2.28
N VAL A 79 -12.34 12.45 -1.32
CA VAL A 79 -12.92 11.13 -1.57
C VAL A 79 -14.36 11.37 -2.02
N ARG A 80 -14.73 10.84 -3.19
CA ARG A 80 -16.15 10.75 -3.52
C ARG A 80 -16.82 9.85 -2.49
N GLU A 81 -18.05 10.17 -2.10
CA GLU A 81 -18.82 9.31 -1.20
C GLU A 81 -18.82 7.88 -1.74
N ALA A 82 -18.55 6.89 -0.88
CA ALA A 82 -18.33 5.50 -1.31
C ALA A 82 -19.50 4.93 -2.12
N GLU A 83 -20.71 5.44 -1.88
CA GLU A 83 -21.95 5.07 -2.59
C GLU A 83 -21.96 5.51 -4.06
N SER A 84 -21.23 6.58 -4.39
CA SER A 84 -21.11 7.09 -5.77
C SER A 84 -20.04 6.38 -6.61
N LEU A 85 -19.25 5.50 -5.99
CA LEU A 85 -18.21 4.75 -6.67
C LEU A 85 -18.79 3.50 -7.34
N ASP A 86 -18.24 3.18 -8.52
CA ASP A 86 -18.51 1.92 -9.19
C ASP A 86 -18.11 0.74 -8.29
N MET A 87 -18.90 -0.34 -8.32
CA MET A 87 -18.47 -1.60 -7.72
C MET A 87 -17.20 -2.11 -8.41
N LEU A 88 -16.29 -2.70 -7.64
CA LEU A 88 -15.14 -3.39 -8.22
C LEU A 88 -15.65 -4.47 -9.20
N PRO A 89 -15.26 -4.40 -10.49
CA PRO A 89 -15.71 -5.36 -11.49
C PRO A 89 -15.07 -6.72 -11.26
N GLY A 90 -15.74 -7.76 -11.74
CA GLY A 90 -15.26 -9.14 -11.64
C GLY A 90 -16.22 -10.02 -10.86
N GLU A 91 -16.06 -11.33 -11.06
CA GLU A 91 -16.74 -12.35 -10.26
C GLU A 91 -15.97 -12.53 -8.96
N TYR A 92 -16.67 -12.45 -7.83
CA TYR A 92 -16.08 -12.73 -6.53
C TYR A 92 -16.11 -14.24 -6.31
N GLU A 93 -14.94 -14.86 -6.37
CA GLU A 93 -14.80 -16.27 -6.02
C GLU A 93 -14.31 -16.41 -4.58
N GLN A 94 -15.02 -17.21 -3.78
CA GLN A 94 -14.59 -17.52 -2.43
C GLN A 94 -13.54 -18.62 -2.47
N ILE A 95 -12.36 -18.33 -1.94
CA ILE A 95 -11.28 -19.31 -1.83
C ILE A 95 -11.42 -20.01 -0.47
N LYS A 96 -11.40 -21.35 -0.48
CA LYS A 96 -11.35 -22.13 0.75
C LYS A 96 -9.94 -22.05 1.33
N VAL A 97 -9.79 -21.47 2.51
CA VAL A 97 -8.47 -21.28 3.14
C VAL A 97 -8.36 -22.12 4.40
N ASN A 98 -7.34 -22.97 4.47
CA ASN A 98 -6.95 -23.67 5.68
C ASN A 98 -5.86 -22.86 6.39
N TRP A 99 -6.28 -22.12 7.42
CA TRP A 99 -5.41 -21.30 8.24
C TRP A 99 -4.59 -22.13 9.24
N PRO A 100 -3.40 -21.64 9.67
CA PRO A 100 -2.65 -22.24 10.77
C PRO A 100 -3.51 -22.35 12.04
N ARG A 101 -3.42 -23.49 12.74
CA ARG A 101 -4.31 -23.84 13.87
C ARG A 101 -3.80 -23.45 15.26
N HIS A 102 -2.73 -22.67 15.39
CA HIS A 102 -2.23 -22.27 16.71
C HIS A 102 -3.04 -21.08 17.26
N ALA A 103 -3.09 -20.98 18.59
CA ALA A 103 -4.02 -20.09 19.30
C ALA A 103 -3.78 -18.59 19.09
N SER A 104 -2.64 -18.20 18.53
CA SER A 104 -2.23 -16.80 18.35
C SER A 104 -2.23 -16.34 16.90
N PHE A 105 -2.68 -17.16 15.94
CA PHE A 105 -2.67 -16.76 14.54
C PHE A 105 -3.69 -15.65 14.27
N LEU A 106 -3.19 -14.48 13.87
CA LEU A 106 -3.98 -13.35 13.39
C LEU A 106 -3.31 -12.80 12.14
N PRO A 107 -3.89 -12.97 10.93
CA PRO A 107 -3.27 -12.48 9.72
C PRO A 107 -3.27 -10.94 9.74
N ARG A 108 -2.07 -10.36 9.60
CA ARG A 108 -1.82 -8.91 9.65
C ARG A 108 -1.49 -8.31 8.30
N ALA A 109 -0.81 -9.08 7.46
CA ALA A 109 -0.38 -8.68 6.14
C ALA A 109 -0.46 -9.85 5.17
N MET A 110 -0.71 -9.56 3.91
CA MET A 110 -0.79 -10.55 2.84
C MET A 110 -0.20 -9.98 1.56
N THR A 111 0.58 -10.79 0.85
CA THR A 111 1.12 -10.48 -0.46
C THR A 111 1.10 -11.73 -1.34
N SER A 112 1.31 -11.58 -2.65
CA SER A 112 1.26 -12.66 -3.63
C SER A 112 2.47 -12.60 -4.54
N ASN A 113 2.86 -13.75 -5.07
CA ASN A 113 3.88 -13.78 -6.10
C ASN A 113 3.35 -13.12 -7.41
N PRO A 114 4.22 -12.74 -8.35
CA PRO A 114 3.80 -12.07 -9.59
C PRO A 114 2.86 -12.89 -10.46
N ALA A 115 2.88 -14.22 -10.32
CA ALA A 115 2.00 -15.13 -11.05
C ALA A 115 0.59 -15.21 -10.43
N GLY A 116 0.42 -14.78 -9.18
CA GLY A 116 -0.82 -14.97 -8.44
C GLY A 116 -1.12 -16.44 -8.15
N THR A 117 -0.09 -17.29 -8.04
CA THR A 117 -0.22 -18.73 -7.75
C THR A 117 0.14 -19.06 -6.30
N GLU A 118 0.84 -18.17 -5.62
CA GLU A 118 1.27 -18.33 -4.23
C GLU A 118 0.96 -17.07 -3.44
N LEU A 119 0.46 -17.27 -2.22
CA LEU A 119 0.21 -16.22 -1.25
C LEU A 119 1.18 -16.37 -0.07
N LEU A 120 1.66 -15.24 0.43
CA LEU A 120 2.39 -15.12 1.67
C LEU A 120 1.55 -14.30 2.64
N VAL A 121 1.33 -14.84 3.84
CA VAL A 121 0.63 -14.16 4.93
C VAL A 121 1.59 -14.03 6.11
N ALA A 122 1.56 -12.88 6.77
CA ALA A 122 2.29 -12.65 8.00
C ALA A 122 1.31 -12.46 9.17
N ASP A 123 1.65 -13.04 10.32
CA ASP A 123 1.11 -12.61 11.61
C ASP A 123 2.08 -11.62 12.29
N ASP A 124 1.99 -11.41 13.60
CA ASP A 124 2.88 -10.48 14.30
C ASP A 124 4.35 -10.98 14.40
N PHE A 125 4.63 -12.28 14.21
CA PHE A 125 5.96 -12.89 14.41
C PHE A 125 6.38 -13.93 13.37
N ASN A 126 5.46 -14.41 12.54
CA ASN A 126 5.66 -15.54 11.64
C ASN A 126 5.18 -15.25 10.23
N LEU A 127 5.78 -15.96 9.29
CA LEU A 127 5.44 -15.98 7.88
C LEU A 127 4.81 -17.33 7.53
N TYR A 128 3.81 -17.31 6.65
CA TYR A 128 3.14 -18.51 6.13
C TYR A 128 2.97 -18.41 4.64
N VAL A 129 3.29 -19.49 3.92
CA VAL A 129 3.14 -19.58 2.47
C VAL A 129 2.07 -20.60 2.13
N GLY A 130 1.29 -20.31 1.10
CA GLY A 130 0.28 -21.22 0.57
C GLY A 130 0.19 -21.10 -0.95
N ALA A 131 0.22 -22.23 -1.63
CA ALA A 131 -0.04 -22.30 -3.07
C ALA A 131 -1.55 -22.42 -3.32
N LEU A 132 -2.03 -21.76 -4.37
CA LEU A 132 -3.39 -21.90 -4.89
C LEU A 132 -3.50 -23.24 -5.61
N MET A 133 -4.37 -24.11 -5.11
CA MET A 133 -4.67 -25.40 -5.70
C MET A 133 -6.08 -25.36 -6.26
N GLU A 134 -6.22 -25.55 -7.57
CA GLU A 134 -7.54 -25.77 -8.18
C GLU A 134 -7.91 -27.23 -7.97
N SER A 135 -8.87 -27.50 -7.10
CA SER A 135 -9.40 -28.85 -6.94
C SER A 135 -10.33 -29.16 -8.10
N LEU A 136 -10.00 -30.19 -8.88
CA LEU A 136 -10.92 -30.71 -9.87
C LEU A 136 -12.19 -31.18 -9.13
N PRO A 137 -13.40 -30.85 -9.63
CA PRO A 137 -14.61 -31.38 -9.06
C PRO A 137 -14.52 -32.91 -9.04
N PRO A 138 -14.96 -33.57 -7.95
CA PRO A 138 -14.96 -35.02 -7.91
C PRO A 138 -15.70 -35.54 -9.13
N ALA A 139 -15.07 -36.45 -9.88
CA ALA A 139 -15.68 -37.03 -11.07
C ALA A 139 -17.09 -37.54 -10.70
N PRO A 140 -18.13 -37.20 -11.49
CA PRO A 140 -19.48 -37.63 -11.18
C PRO A 140 -19.49 -39.16 -11.01
N PRO A 141 -20.10 -39.69 -9.94
CA PRO A 141 -20.00 -41.09 -9.54
C PRO A 141 -20.50 -42.08 -10.62
N ASP A 142 -21.25 -41.62 -11.63
CA ASP A 142 -21.95 -42.45 -12.60
C ASP A 142 -21.24 -42.68 -13.94
N VAL A 143 -20.03 -42.13 -14.18
CA VAL A 143 -19.31 -42.35 -15.45
C VAL A 143 -18.44 -43.63 -15.44
N ALA A 144 -18.40 -44.36 -14.32
CA ALA A 144 -17.52 -45.53 -14.13
C ALA A 144 -17.91 -46.80 -14.90
N LYS A 145 -18.83 -46.77 -15.88
CA LYS A 145 -19.30 -47.98 -16.59
C LYS A 145 -19.54 -47.84 -18.09
N VAL A 146 -18.82 -46.96 -18.79
CA VAL A 146 -18.69 -47.14 -20.25
C VAL A 146 -17.41 -47.94 -20.49
N PRO A 147 -17.50 -49.23 -20.87
CA PRO A 147 -16.32 -49.98 -21.27
C PRO A 147 -15.64 -49.22 -22.41
N PRO A 148 -14.30 -49.11 -22.41
CA PRO A 148 -13.58 -48.45 -23.49
C PRO A 148 -13.93 -49.16 -24.79
N ALA A 149 -14.75 -48.52 -25.62
CA ALA A 149 -14.95 -48.98 -26.98
C ALA A 149 -13.57 -48.93 -27.64
N SER A 150 -13.05 -50.10 -27.97
CA SER A 150 -11.84 -50.33 -28.74
C SER A 150 -12.02 -49.65 -30.11
N MET A 151 -11.65 -48.38 -30.19
CA MET A 151 -11.62 -47.63 -31.43
C MET A 151 -10.15 -47.41 -31.74
N GLU A 152 -9.60 -48.30 -32.56
CA GLU A 152 -8.27 -48.15 -33.14
C GLU A 152 -8.21 -46.79 -33.87
N PRO A 153 -7.24 -45.91 -33.56
CA PRO A 153 -7.08 -44.66 -34.27
C PRO A 153 -6.57 -44.97 -35.69
N ALA A 154 -7.37 -44.61 -36.69
CA ALA A 154 -6.92 -44.60 -38.07
C ALA A 154 -5.71 -43.66 -38.21
N GLU A 155 -4.55 -44.22 -38.57
CA GLU A 155 -3.37 -43.47 -38.96
C GLU A 155 -3.70 -42.60 -40.18
N GLY A 156 -3.46 -41.28 -40.11
CA GLY A 156 -3.24 -40.52 -41.34
C GLY A 156 -3.71 -39.07 -41.45
N GLU A 157 -4.31 -38.44 -40.43
CA GLU A 157 -4.65 -37.00 -40.55
C GLU A 157 -3.83 -36.10 -39.61
N PRO A 158 -3.12 -35.08 -40.16
CA PRO A 158 -2.42 -34.09 -39.37
C PRO A 158 -3.45 -33.20 -38.64
N VAL A 159 -3.59 -33.42 -37.34
CA VAL A 159 -4.44 -32.60 -36.46
C VAL A 159 -3.92 -31.16 -36.51
N PRO A 160 -4.71 -30.18 -37.01
CA PRO A 160 -4.30 -28.80 -37.03
C PRO A 160 -4.12 -28.31 -35.58
N PRO A 161 -3.18 -27.38 -35.32
CA PRO A 161 -2.99 -26.81 -34.00
C PRO A 161 -4.26 -26.06 -33.58
N ALA A 162 -5.11 -26.74 -32.83
CA ALA A 162 -6.28 -26.14 -32.22
C ALA A 162 -5.79 -25.12 -31.19
N LEU A 163 -6.00 -23.85 -31.53
CA LEU A 163 -5.91 -22.73 -30.59
C LEU A 163 -6.68 -23.10 -29.32
N ARG A 164 -5.98 -23.24 -28.18
CA ARG A 164 -6.56 -23.21 -26.82
C ARG A 164 -7.17 -21.82 -26.58
N GLY A 165 -8.25 -21.52 -27.28
CA GLY A 165 -9.03 -20.31 -27.16
C GLY A 165 -10.32 -20.61 -26.41
N LEU A 166 -10.51 -19.87 -25.32
CA LEU A 166 -11.77 -19.72 -24.59
C LEU A 166 -12.29 -21.01 -23.95
N LEU A 167 -11.78 -21.27 -22.73
CA LEU A 167 -12.46 -22.09 -21.74
C LEU A 167 -13.94 -21.67 -21.69
N SER A 168 -14.81 -22.61 -22.07
CA SER A 168 -16.26 -22.50 -22.02
C SER A 168 -16.67 -21.93 -20.66
N ALA A 169 -17.33 -20.78 -20.65
CA ALA A 169 -17.87 -20.12 -19.46
C ALA A 169 -18.94 -20.94 -18.70
N SER A 170 -19.12 -22.22 -19.06
CA SER A 170 -20.13 -23.13 -18.54
C SER A 170 -19.57 -24.38 -17.86
N ALA A 171 -18.25 -24.60 -17.86
CA ALA A 171 -17.67 -25.68 -17.06
C ALA A 171 -17.74 -25.31 -15.57
N PRO A 172 -18.22 -26.18 -14.67
CA PRO A 172 -18.21 -25.92 -13.24
C PRO A 172 -16.76 -25.67 -12.81
N ARG A 173 -16.44 -24.43 -12.42
CA ARG A 173 -15.10 -24.08 -11.94
C ARG A 173 -14.81 -24.91 -10.69
N GLY A 174 -13.61 -25.49 -10.64
CA GLY A 174 -13.14 -26.23 -9.48
C GLY A 174 -13.12 -25.31 -8.26
N THR A 175 -13.26 -25.87 -7.07
CA THR A 175 -13.08 -25.09 -5.85
C THR A 175 -11.61 -24.76 -5.67
N VAL A 176 -11.27 -23.48 -5.59
CA VAL A 176 -9.90 -23.05 -5.26
C VAL A 176 -9.66 -23.19 -3.77
N GLU A 177 -8.60 -23.89 -3.38
CA GLU A 177 -8.20 -24.11 -1.99
C GLU A 177 -6.75 -23.64 -1.76
N ILE A 178 -6.47 -23.10 -0.56
CA ILE A 178 -5.13 -22.71 -0.12
C ILE A 178 -4.84 -23.33 1.24
N ASN A 179 -3.67 -23.97 1.33
CA ASN A 179 -3.13 -24.54 2.56
C ASN A 179 -1.90 -23.74 3.00
N PHE A 180 -2.05 -22.95 4.06
CA PHE A 180 -0.94 -22.19 4.61
C PHE A 180 -0.07 -23.04 5.54
N HIS A 181 1.22 -23.11 5.24
CA HIS A 181 2.23 -23.71 6.11
C HIS A 181 3.23 -22.64 6.55
N ARG A 182 3.83 -22.84 7.73
CA ARG A 182 4.82 -21.89 8.27
C ARG A 182 6.05 -21.87 7.36
N ALA A 183 6.43 -20.70 6.91
CA ALA A 183 7.69 -20.49 6.20
C ALA A 183 8.86 -20.49 7.18
N THR A 184 10.02 -20.95 6.72
CA THR A 184 11.26 -20.83 7.48
C THR A 184 11.59 -19.35 7.68
N ALA A 185 11.61 -18.91 8.94
CA ALA A 185 11.96 -17.54 9.25
C ALA A 185 13.46 -17.30 9.00
N CYS A 186 13.79 -16.19 8.36
CA CYS A 186 15.15 -15.68 8.29
C CYS A 186 15.61 -15.17 9.66
N GLN A 187 16.89 -15.32 9.95
CA GLN A 187 17.46 -15.02 11.27
C GLN A 187 17.22 -13.57 11.72
N ALA A 188 17.27 -12.57 10.83
CA ALA A 188 17.01 -11.19 11.26
C ALA A 188 15.55 -10.86 11.61
N LEU A 189 14.60 -11.79 11.48
CA LEU A 189 13.24 -11.61 12.00
C LEU A 189 13.09 -12.14 13.43
N GLU A 190 14.10 -12.82 13.98
CA GLU A 190 14.03 -13.35 15.33
C GLU A 190 13.85 -12.22 16.36
N GLY A 191 12.77 -12.31 17.14
CA GLY A 191 12.40 -11.29 18.12
C GLY A 191 11.85 -9.99 17.53
N GLN A 192 11.64 -9.90 16.21
CA GLN A 192 11.07 -8.72 15.56
C GLN A 192 9.56 -8.87 15.37
N ALA A 193 8.82 -7.78 15.61
CA ALA A 193 7.40 -7.72 15.25
C ALA A 193 7.26 -7.34 13.77
N LEU A 194 6.51 -8.14 13.01
CA LEU A 194 6.27 -7.95 11.60
C LEU A 194 5.14 -6.93 11.40
N ARG A 195 5.37 -5.94 10.52
CA ARG A 195 4.39 -4.91 10.19
C ARG A 195 3.69 -5.17 8.88
N ASP A 196 4.45 -5.39 7.83
CA ASP A 196 3.91 -5.72 6.51
C ASP A 196 4.91 -6.59 5.74
N VAL A 197 4.44 -7.22 4.66
CA VAL A 197 5.25 -8.10 3.81
C VAL A 197 5.02 -7.84 2.34
N GLY A 198 6.08 -7.97 1.55
CA GLY A 198 6.04 -7.94 0.08
C GLY A 198 6.84 -9.09 -0.51
N ILE A 199 6.45 -9.56 -1.70
CA ILE A 199 7.26 -10.49 -2.50
C ILE A 199 7.83 -9.74 -3.69
N VAL A 200 9.11 -9.95 -3.98
CA VAL A 200 9.75 -9.56 -5.23
C VAL A 200 10.37 -10.79 -5.87
N CYS A 201 10.18 -10.96 -7.17
CA CYS A 201 10.74 -12.09 -7.90
C CYS A 201 11.50 -11.62 -9.12
N SER A 202 12.46 -12.43 -9.55
CA SER A 202 13.23 -12.21 -10.76
C SER A 202 12.33 -12.18 -11.99
N GLN A 203 12.54 -11.20 -12.87
CA GLN A 203 11.77 -11.09 -14.12
C GLN A 203 11.98 -12.29 -15.05
N ASN A 204 13.14 -12.94 -14.97
CA ASN A 204 13.51 -14.06 -15.84
C ASN A 204 13.09 -15.41 -15.26
N SER A 205 12.74 -15.46 -13.98
CA SER A 205 12.43 -16.70 -13.27
C SER A 205 11.48 -16.39 -12.12
N THR A 206 10.23 -16.84 -12.27
CA THR A 206 9.21 -16.71 -11.23
C THR A 206 9.48 -17.59 -10.01
N SER A 207 10.44 -18.53 -10.09
CA SER A 207 10.84 -19.37 -8.96
C SER A 207 11.87 -18.70 -8.05
N ILE A 208 12.58 -17.67 -8.52
CA ILE A 208 13.55 -16.93 -7.71
C ILE A 208 12.85 -15.71 -7.11
N CYS A 209 12.36 -15.87 -5.89
CA CYS A 209 11.68 -14.83 -5.14
C CYS A 209 12.42 -14.49 -3.85
N ARG A 210 12.16 -13.28 -3.34
CA ARG A 210 12.57 -12.81 -2.03
C ARG A 210 11.38 -12.18 -1.33
N ILE A 211 11.40 -12.29 -0.02
CA ILE A 211 10.42 -11.68 0.87
C ILE A 211 11.03 -10.40 1.41
N LEU A 212 10.30 -9.30 1.30
CA LEU A 212 10.62 -8.04 1.95
C LEU A 212 9.71 -7.90 3.15
N VAL A 213 10.29 -7.66 4.31
CA VAL A 213 9.55 -7.58 5.58
C VAL A 213 9.78 -6.24 6.23
N LEU A 214 8.70 -5.51 6.46
CA LEU A 214 8.71 -4.27 7.22
C LEU A 214 8.70 -4.60 8.72
N THR A 215 9.71 -4.14 9.46
CA THR A 215 9.92 -4.44 10.88
C THR A 215 10.15 -3.15 11.68
N GLN A 216 10.42 -3.28 12.98
CA GLN A 216 10.79 -2.17 13.86
C GLN A 216 9.82 -0.98 13.81
N ARG A 217 8.51 -1.27 13.73
CA ARG A 217 7.43 -0.26 13.60
C ARG A 217 7.61 0.65 12.37
N GLY A 218 8.02 0.08 11.24
CA GLY A 218 8.14 0.82 9.99
C GLY A 218 9.50 1.49 9.76
N ARG A 219 10.49 1.18 10.60
CA ARG A 219 11.83 1.79 10.55
C ARG A 219 12.84 1.00 9.73
N LYS A 220 12.55 -0.27 9.43
CA LYS A 220 13.50 -1.16 8.77
C LYS A 220 12.81 -2.12 7.83
N ILE A 221 13.37 -2.31 6.65
CA ILE A 221 12.98 -3.34 5.68
C ILE A 221 14.07 -4.40 5.66
N VAL A 222 13.68 -5.66 5.76
CA VAL A 222 14.60 -6.80 5.76
C VAL A 222 14.28 -7.69 4.55
N GLU A 223 15.29 -8.04 3.76
CA GLU A 223 15.17 -9.04 2.69
C GLU A 223 15.42 -10.43 3.26
N CYS A 224 14.56 -11.37 2.89
CA CYS A 224 14.64 -12.76 3.29
C CYS A 224 14.48 -13.69 2.07
N PRO A 225 15.15 -14.86 2.08
CA PRO A 225 14.92 -15.86 1.05
C PRO A 225 13.45 -16.28 1.05
N PHE A 226 12.86 -16.43 -0.14
CA PHE A 226 11.57 -17.08 -0.26
C PHE A 226 11.76 -18.58 0.03
N PRO A 227 10.89 -19.22 0.83
CA PRO A 227 11.03 -20.63 1.12
C PRO A 227 10.82 -21.43 -0.17
N GLU A 228 11.84 -22.16 -0.59
CA GLU A 228 11.64 -23.20 -1.60
C GLU A 228 10.89 -24.36 -0.94
N PRO A 229 9.93 -25.00 -1.63
CA PRO A 229 9.31 -26.21 -1.13
C PRO A 229 10.41 -27.24 -0.91
N VAL A 230 10.76 -27.49 0.36
CA VAL A 230 11.76 -28.48 0.72
C VAL A 230 11.20 -29.82 0.26
N ALA A 231 11.81 -30.43 -0.74
CA ALA A 231 11.50 -31.80 -1.13
C ALA A 231 11.61 -32.66 0.15
N GLU A 232 10.52 -33.35 0.51
CA GLU A 232 10.46 -34.20 1.69
C GLU A 232 11.69 -35.12 1.72
N GLY A 233 12.56 -34.93 2.71
CA GLY A 233 13.78 -35.74 2.88
C GLY A 233 15.11 -35.06 2.54
N SER A 234 15.12 -33.80 2.07
CA SER A 234 16.37 -33.04 1.95
C SER A 234 16.90 -32.62 3.34
N PRO A 235 18.14 -32.95 3.72
CA PRO A 235 18.75 -32.46 4.95
C PRO A 235 18.80 -30.92 4.94
N TRP A 236 18.12 -30.30 5.90
CA TRP A 236 17.98 -28.83 6.04
C TRP A 236 19.28 -28.11 6.44
N GLU A 237 20.38 -28.85 6.62
CA GLU A 237 21.62 -28.33 7.18
C GLU A 237 22.59 -27.90 6.07
N THR A 238 22.98 -26.62 6.11
CA THR A 238 24.15 -26.00 5.46
C THR A 238 24.09 -25.52 4.02
N ALA A 239 22.92 -25.16 3.49
CA ALA A 239 22.91 -24.10 2.48
C ALA A 239 23.34 -22.80 3.18
N LEU A 240 24.57 -22.33 2.93
CA LEU A 240 25.12 -21.07 3.44
C LEU A 240 24.03 -19.99 3.39
N ALA A 241 23.61 -19.50 4.56
CA ALA A 241 22.55 -18.52 4.65
C ALA A 241 22.88 -17.35 3.71
N PRO A 242 22.06 -17.10 2.67
CA PRO A 242 22.34 -16.03 1.73
C PRO A 242 22.48 -14.72 2.50
N GLN A 243 23.41 -13.86 2.06
CA GLN A 243 23.63 -12.55 2.68
C GLN A 243 22.29 -11.84 2.83
N GLN A 244 21.96 -11.54 4.08
CA GLN A 244 20.75 -10.84 4.42
C GLN A 244 20.97 -9.35 4.23
N GLN A 245 20.19 -8.75 3.33
CA GLN A 245 20.21 -7.31 3.11
C GLN A 245 19.10 -6.64 3.93
N SER A 246 19.37 -5.44 4.44
CA SER A 246 18.38 -4.65 5.15
C SER A 246 18.56 -3.18 4.86
N TRP A 247 17.46 -2.43 4.88
CA TRP A 247 17.48 -0.99 4.70
C TRP A 247 16.77 -0.28 5.86
N ASP A 248 17.39 0.76 6.38
CA ASP A 248 16.80 1.66 7.34
C ASP A 248 15.93 2.69 6.63
N VAL A 249 14.67 2.82 7.04
CA VAL A 249 13.72 3.78 6.50
C VAL A 249 13.92 5.10 7.24
N SER A 250 14.34 6.15 6.54
CA SER A 250 14.42 7.49 7.12
C SER A 250 13.08 7.88 7.74
N GLN A 251 13.11 8.50 8.92
CA GLN A 251 11.91 8.90 9.66
C GLN A 251 11.70 10.42 9.62
N ASP A 252 12.64 11.18 9.04
CA ASP A 252 12.67 12.66 9.11
C ASP A 252 11.49 13.33 8.37
N TRP A 253 10.81 12.58 7.50
CA TRP A 253 9.67 13.04 6.71
C TRP A 253 8.31 12.69 7.33
N LEU A 254 8.30 11.96 8.44
CA LEU A 254 7.09 11.57 9.16
C LEU A 254 6.65 12.69 10.12
N HIS A 255 5.34 12.86 10.27
CA HIS A 255 4.75 13.82 11.19
C HIS A 255 4.93 13.37 12.64
N VAL A 256 5.90 13.96 13.33
CA VAL A 256 6.20 13.65 14.74
C VAL A 256 5.03 14.00 15.66
N SER A 257 4.33 15.10 15.38
CA SER A 257 3.15 15.54 16.15
C SER A 257 2.01 14.52 16.15
N GLU A 258 1.85 13.79 15.04
CA GLU A 258 0.79 12.79 14.87
C GLU A 258 1.26 11.37 15.23
N SER A 259 2.49 11.21 15.72
CA SER A 259 3.12 9.90 15.91
C SER A 259 3.04 9.03 14.64
N GLU A 260 3.20 9.66 13.48
CA GLU A 260 3.08 8.97 12.20
C GLU A 260 4.15 7.89 12.07
N SER A 261 3.75 6.72 11.56
CA SER A 261 4.64 5.61 11.31
C SER A 261 4.32 4.94 9.97
N VAL A 262 5.28 4.18 9.45
CA VAL A 262 5.06 3.37 8.25
C VAL A 262 4.35 2.08 8.65
N GLU A 263 3.19 1.83 8.05
CA GLU A 263 2.33 0.68 8.37
C GLU A 263 2.22 -0.32 7.21
N SER A 264 2.46 0.11 5.95
CA SER A 264 2.41 -0.80 4.80
C SER A 264 3.56 -0.65 3.81
N LEU A 265 3.82 -1.73 3.07
CA LEU A 265 4.90 -1.89 2.11
C LEU A 265 4.36 -2.54 0.84
N ALA A 266 4.63 -1.93 -0.32
CA ALA A 266 4.52 -2.58 -1.61
C ALA A 266 5.83 -2.44 -2.38
N ALA A 267 6.23 -3.51 -3.04
CA ALA A 267 7.47 -3.54 -3.81
C ALA A 267 7.23 -3.95 -5.26
N ASN A 268 8.03 -3.39 -6.16
CA ASN A 268 7.95 -3.70 -7.57
C ASN A 268 8.87 -4.84 -7.92
N THR A 269 8.29 -5.89 -8.50
CA THR A 269 9.02 -7.09 -8.91
C THR A 269 10.01 -6.80 -10.03
N ARG A 270 9.83 -5.70 -10.77
CA ARG A 270 10.82 -5.24 -11.76
C ARG A 270 12.13 -4.75 -11.15
N CYS A 271 12.14 -4.46 -9.85
CA CYS A 271 13.30 -3.96 -9.13
C CYS A 271 14.14 -5.06 -8.51
N PHE A 272 13.81 -6.32 -8.78
CA PHE A 272 14.73 -7.40 -8.54
C PHE A 272 15.84 -7.36 -9.59
N ALA A 273 17.07 -7.11 -9.16
CA ALA A 273 18.20 -7.02 -10.08
C ALA A 273 18.35 -8.32 -10.86
N ARG A 274 18.65 -8.21 -12.16
CA ARG A 274 19.09 -9.37 -12.95
C ARG A 274 20.39 -9.85 -12.33
N ALA A 275 20.32 -11.00 -11.67
CA ALA A 275 21.49 -11.64 -11.13
C ALA A 275 22.29 -12.19 -12.33
N ASP A 276 23.41 -11.58 -12.69
CA ASP A 276 24.44 -12.26 -13.51
C ASP A 276 25.03 -13.45 -12.71
N SER A 277 24.80 -13.50 -11.40
CA SER A 277 25.11 -14.62 -10.51
C SER A 277 24.04 -14.73 -9.40
N PRO A 278 23.54 -15.95 -9.08
CA PRO A 278 22.47 -16.16 -8.09
C PRO A 278 22.79 -15.64 -6.68
N SER A 279 24.06 -15.45 -6.35
CA SER A 279 24.52 -14.90 -5.07
C SER A 279 24.56 -13.37 -5.01
N LYS A 280 24.33 -12.66 -6.11
CA LYS A 280 24.29 -11.18 -6.18
C LYS A 280 22.93 -10.61 -6.58
N GLY A 281 21.92 -11.47 -6.75
CA GLY A 281 20.55 -11.06 -7.03
C GLY A 281 19.84 -10.64 -5.76
N GLY A 282 19.35 -9.40 -5.73
CA GLY A 282 18.62 -8.84 -4.59
C GLY A 282 17.68 -7.72 -5.04
N PHE A 283 16.87 -7.24 -4.10
CA PHE A 283 16.02 -6.09 -4.32
C PHE A 283 16.86 -4.81 -4.43
N ARG A 284 16.64 -4.02 -5.49
CA ARG A 284 17.30 -2.73 -5.69
C ARG A 284 16.29 -1.59 -5.60
N PRO A 285 16.29 -0.83 -4.50
CA PRO A 285 15.37 0.29 -4.31
C PRO A 285 15.79 1.57 -5.03
N ASP A 286 16.89 1.57 -5.79
CA ASP A 286 17.45 2.73 -6.48
C ASP A 286 16.54 3.26 -7.61
N ALA A 287 15.83 2.37 -8.31
CA ALA A 287 14.96 2.76 -9.40
C ALA A 287 13.60 3.33 -8.92
N ALA A 288 13.04 4.21 -9.75
CA ALA A 288 11.72 4.77 -9.48
C ALA A 288 10.65 3.68 -9.43
N ALA A 289 9.73 3.81 -8.47
CA ALA A 289 8.61 2.94 -8.18
C ALA A 289 9.01 1.54 -7.70
N CYS A 290 10.17 1.37 -7.07
CA CYS A 290 10.61 0.10 -6.50
C CYS A 290 10.04 -0.22 -5.13
N ALA A 291 10.06 0.75 -4.22
CA ALA A 291 9.48 0.62 -2.89
C ALA A 291 8.44 1.73 -2.68
N MET A 292 7.24 1.34 -2.30
CA MET A 292 6.15 2.22 -1.91
C MET A 292 5.79 1.93 -0.47
N LEU A 293 5.68 2.97 0.34
CA LEU A 293 5.33 2.87 1.75
C LEU A 293 4.02 3.59 2.01
N GLY A 294 3.16 2.97 2.81
CA GLY A 294 1.92 3.57 3.32
C GLY A 294 2.07 3.90 4.79
N THR A 295 1.57 5.07 5.21
CA THR A 295 1.71 5.55 6.59
C THR A 295 0.40 5.50 7.37
N SER A 296 0.52 5.59 8.69
CA SER A 296 -0.62 5.74 9.60
C SER A 296 -1.37 7.06 9.43
N ALA A 297 -0.80 8.05 8.73
CA ALA A 297 -1.49 9.29 8.36
C ALA A 297 -2.13 9.21 6.96
N GLY A 298 -2.14 8.03 6.32
CA GLY A 298 -2.78 7.84 5.02
C GLY A 298 -1.98 8.39 3.83
N ARG A 299 -0.68 8.62 4.02
CA ARG A 299 0.23 9.01 2.94
C ARG A 299 0.78 7.77 2.25
N ILE A 300 0.91 7.84 0.94
CA ILE A 300 1.59 6.86 0.10
C ILE A 300 2.83 7.53 -0.43
N VAL A 301 4.00 7.01 -0.09
CA VAL A 301 5.30 7.60 -0.40
C VAL A 301 6.12 6.64 -1.22
N GLN A 302 6.66 7.15 -2.32
CA GLN A 302 7.64 6.44 -3.11
C GLN A 302 9.02 6.65 -2.49
N MET A 303 9.73 5.55 -2.24
CA MET A 303 11.05 5.56 -1.64
C MET A 303 12.14 5.39 -2.69
N ARG A 304 13.35 5.80 -2.34
CA ARG A 304 14.59 5.48 -3.05
C ARG A 304 15.74 5.27 -2.08
N GLU A 305 16.80 4.66 -2.56
CA GLU A 305 18.10 4.59 -1.87
C GLU A 305 18.71 6.00 -1.68
N ALA A 306 19.35 6.24 -0.54
CA ALA A 306 20.07 7.48 -0.29
C ALA A 306 21.42 7.47 -1.03
N LEU A 307 21.76 8.58 -1.69
CA LEU A 307 22.99 8.67 -2.49
C LEU A 307 24.28 8.46 -1.67
N ALA A 308 24.25 8.81 -0.38
CA ALA A 308 25.40 8.73 0.52
C ALA A 308 25.44 7.43 1.34
N ASP A 309 24.33 6.67 1.37
CA ASP A 309 24.16 5.50 2.23
C ASP A 309 23.20 4.51 1.57
N SER A 310 23.77 3.43 1.01
CA SER A 310 23.01 2.43 0.26
C SER A 310 22.06 1.61 1.12
N ASP A 311 22.29 1.60 2.43
CA ASP A 311 21.48 0.85 3.40
C ASP A 311 20.36 1.74 3.98
N LYS A 312 20.15 2.95 3.43
CA LYS A 312 19.12 3.89 3.88
C LYS A 312 18.14 4.24 2.77
N LEU A 313 16.84 4.14 3.08
CA LEU A 313 15.75 4.58 2.21
C LEU A 313 15.27 5.97 2.62
N ILE A 314 15.18 6.85 1.63
CA ILE A 314 14.66 8.22 1.78
C ILE A 314 13.43 8.42 0.89
N PRO A 315 12.51 9.32 1.26
CA PRO A 315 11.37 9.65 0.41
C PRO A 315 11.87 10.28 -0.88
N LEU A 316 11.36 9.80 -2.01
CA LEU A 316 11.53 10.44 -3.30
C LEU A 316 10.40 11.44 -3.57
N ARG A 317 9.15 11.03 -3.29
CA ARG A 317 7.96 11.87 -3.40
C ARG A 317 6.74 11.23 -2.74
N ILE A 318 5.74 12.05 -2.41
CA ILE A 318 4.41 11.61 -2.00
C ILE A 318 3.57 11.37 -3.26
N LEU A 319 2.98 10.18 -3.39
CA LEU A 319 2.08 9.83 -4.48
C LEU A 319 0.64 10.22 -4.18
N HIS A 320 0.23 10.07 -2.92
CA HIS A 320 -1.12 10.32 -2.48
C HIS A 320 -1.16 10.58 -0.98
N GLN A 321 -2.17 11.34 -0.54
CA GLN A 321 -2.42 11.61 0.87
C GLN A 321 -3.93 11.63 1.08
N ARG A 322 -4.40 10.92 2.11
CA ARG A 322 -5.78 10.97 2.61
C ARG A 322 -5.73 11.10 4.12
N SER A 323 -6.78 11.63 4.71
CA SER A 323 -6.96 11.72 6.17
C SER A 323 -7.09 10.37 6.89
N HIS A 324 -6.99 9.24 6.17
CA HIS A 324 -7.28 7.92 6.71
C HIS A 324 -6.13 6.96 6.47
N PRO A 325 -5.67 6.24 7.51
CA PRO A 325 -4.54 5.34 7.41
C PRO A 325 -4.75 4.25 6.37
N SER A 326 -3.72 4.01 5.58
CA SER A 326 -3.49 2.73 4.93
C SER A 326 -3.02 1.75 6.01
N GLY A 327 -3.87 0.79 6.39
CA GLY A 327 -3.50 -0.23 7.38
C GLY A 327 -2.41 -1.17 6.88
N ARG A 328 -1.98 -2.10 7.73
CA ARG A 328 -1.07 -3.18 7.32
C ARG A 328 -1.70 -4.02 6.20
N GLY A 329 -0.90 -4.48 5.24
CA GLY A 329 -1.36 -5.31 4.13
C GLY A 329 -2.37 -4.59 3.21
N SER A 330 -2.40 -3.26 3.22
CA SER A 330 -3.33 -2.49 2.38
C SER A 330 -2.74 -2.10 1.03
N LEU A 331 -1.42 -2.18 0.84
CA LEU A 331 -0.76 -1.80 -0.41
C LEU A 331 -0.35 -3.03 -1.21
N SER A 332 -0.58 -2.99 -2.52
CA SER A 332 -0.09 -4.03 -3.43
C SER A 332 0.26 -3.44 -4.78
N LEU A 333 1.37 -3.88 -5.38
CA LEU A 333 1.74 -3.47 -6.71
C LEU A 333 1.42 -4.58 -7.72
N MET A 334 0.58 -4.28 -8.71
CA MET A 334 0.16 -5.21 -9.75
C MET A 334 0.87 -4.90 -11.07
N ASN A 335 1.42 -5.94 -11.72
CA ASN A 335 2.09 -5.87 -13.03
C ASN A 335 3.27 -4.86 -13.11
N GLY A 336 3.81 -4.47 -11.96
CA GLY A 336 4.88 -3.48 -11.84
C GLY A 336 4.50 -2.06 -12.27
N ARG A 337 3.19 -1.77 -12.42
CA ARG A 337 2.68 -0.49 -12.91
C ARG A 337 1.57 0.09 -12.04
N TYR A 338 0.65 -0.76 -11.57
CA TYR A 338 -0.54 -0.30 -10.87
C TYR A 338 -0.35 -0.48 -9.37
N LEU A 339 -0.33 0.62 -8.62
CA LEU A 339 -0.34 0.57 -7.17
C LEU A 339 -1.78 0.55 -6.70
N LEU A 340 -2.16 -0.54 -6.06
CA LEU A 340 -3.46 -0.71 -5.44
C LEU A 340 -3.34 -0.38 -3.95
N THR A 341 -4.33 0.31 -3.42
CA THR A 341 -4.47 0.56 -1.98
C THR A 341 -5.88 0.24 -1.52
N LEU A 342 -5.97 -0.45 -0.38
CA LEU A 342 -7.22 -0.79 0.29
C LEU A 342 -7.53 0.24 1.37
N TRP A 343 -8.68 0.89 1.25
CA TRP A 343 -9.20 1.82 2.25
C TRP A 343 -10.24 1.11 3.12
N GLY A 344 -9.78 0.31 4.08
CA GLY A 344 -10.65 -0.58 4.87
C GLY A 344 -11.84 0.13 5.55
N LYS A 345 -11.66 1.36 6.03
CA LYS A 345 -12.74 2.17 6.65
C LYS A 345 -13.85 2.53 5.66
N TYR A 346 -13.50 2.73 4.40
CA TYR A 346 -14.42 3.16 3.34
C TYR A 346 -14.92 2.01 2.49
N SER A 347 -14.41 0.80 2.73
CA SER A 347 -14.65 -0.34 1.84
C SER A 347 -14.41 0.05 0.39
N SER A 348 -13.26 0.67 0.08
CA SER A 348 -12.90 1.04 -1.28
C SER A 348 -11.46 0.64 -1.62
N ILE A 349 -11.18 0.50 -2.91
CA ILE A 349 -9.85 0.27 -3.45
C ILE A 349 -9.55 1.37 -4.44
N SER A 350 -8.38 2.00 -4.33
CA SER A 350 -7.87 2.91 -5.35
C SER A 350 -6.72 2.27 -6.12
N ALA A 351 -6.70 2.48 -7.44
CA ALA A 351 -5.56 2.18 -8.29
C ALA A 351 -4.86 3.46 -8.71
N PHE A 352 -3.54 3.49 -8.60
CA PHE A 352 -2.67 4.56 -9.05
C PHE A 352 -1.70 4.06 -10.11
N ASP A 353 -1.32 4.92 -11.06
CA ASP A 353 -0.14 4.65 -11.87
C ASP A 353 1.10 4.90 -11.00
N ALA A 354 1.83 3.84 -10.65
CA ALA A 354 2.95 3.90 -9.72
C ALA A 354 4.09 4.82 -10.21
N ARG A 355 4.19 5.06 -11.52
CA ARG A 355 5.20 5.95 -12.12
C ARG A 355 4.73 7.39 -12.17
N ARG A 356 3.44 7.65 -12.38
CA ARG A 356 2.92 9.03 -12.45
C ARG A 356 2.45 9.54 -11.08
N GLY A 357 2.05 8.66 -10.18
CA GLY A 357 1.34 8.98 -8.94
C GLY A 357 -0.13 9.35 -9.16
N SER A 358 -0.62 9.34 -10.40
CA SER A 358 -1.99 9.71 -10.72
C SER A 358 -2.98 8.62 -10.31
N LEU A 359 -4.06 9.00 -9.64
CA LEU A 359 -5.22 8.14 -9.41
C LEU A 359 -5.83 7.76 -10.77
N ILE A 360 -5.95 6.46 -11.03
CA ILE A 360 -6.56 5.91 -12.24
C ILE A 360 -8.05 5.74 -12.01
N LYS A 361 -8.41 5.03 -10.94
CA LYS A 361 -9.79 4.73 -10.59
C LYS A 361 -9.89 4.33 -9.12
N GLU A 362 -11.06 4.56 -8.55
CA GLU A 362 -11.46 4.06 -7.24
C GLU A 362 -12.74 3.24 -7.40
N TRP A 363 -12.82 2.12 -6.69
CA TRP A 363 -13.97 1.23 -6.69
C TRP A 363 -14.46 1.01 -5.27
N ARG A 364 -15.77 0.87 -5.08
CA ARG A 364 -16.31 0.38 -3.82
C ARG A 364 -16.26 -1.15 -3.76
N LEU A 365 -16.13 -1.63 -2.54
CA LEU A 365 -16.23 -3.01 -2.13
C LEU A 365 -17.55 -3.24 -1.38
N PRO A 366 -17.97 -4.50 -1.23
CA PRO A 366 -19.10 -4.84 -0.37
C PRO A 366 -18.92 -4.31 1.07
N THR A 367 -19.90 -3.56 1.55
CA THR A 367 -19.87 -2.87 2.86
C THR A 367 -20.18 -3.77 4.05
N HIS A 368 -20.76 -4.95 3.82
CA HIS A 368 -21.03 -5.96 4.86
C HIS A 368 -19.79 -6.78 5.25
N ILE A 369 -18.65 -6.50 4.61
CA ILE A 369 -17.36 -7.14 4.86
C ILE A 369 -16.40 -6.06 5.34
N ARG A 370 -15.80 -6.28 6.50
CA ARG A 370 -14.67 -5.47 6.97
C ARG A 370 -13.41 -6.01 6.31
N TRP A 371 -13.00 -5.37 5.22
CA TRP A 371 -11.78 -5.71 4.50
C TRP A 371 -10.55 -5.38 5.33
N LEU A 372 -9.63 -6.35 5.44
CA LEU A 372 -8.43 -6.27 6.26
C LEU A 372 -7.18 -6.09 5.42
N MET A 373 -7.04 -6.88 4.35
CA MET A 373 -5.83 -6.95 3.55
C MET A 373 -6.16 -7.22 2.08
N MET A 374 -5.24 -6.84 1.20
CA MET A 374 -5.37 -7.02 -0.23
C MET A 374 -4.01 -7.37 -0.85
N SER A 375 -4.01 -8.24 -1.85
CA SER A 375 -2.86 -8.44 -2.72
C SER A 375 -3.28 -8.67 -4.17
N GLY A 376 -2.50 -8.16 -5.11
CA GLY A 376 -2.66 -8.42 -6.54
C GLY A 376 -1.51 -9.24 -7.08
N GLY A 377 -1.81 -10.29 -7.84
CA GLY A 377 -0.84 -11.19 -8.44
C GLY A 377 -1.42 -11.81 -9.72
N GLY A 378 -0.61 -11.91 -10.76
CA GLY A 378 -1.06 -12.35 -12.09
C GLY A 378 -2.20 -11.48 -12.62
N SER A 379 -3.32 -12.12 -12.93
CA SER A 379 -4.57 -11.46 -13.34
C SER A 379 -5.61 -11.34 -12.21
N SER A 380 -5.23 -11.66 -10.99
CA SER A 380 -6.16 -11.84 -9.87
C SER A 380 -5.92 -10.82 -8.76
N LEU A 381 -7.00 -10.48 -8.06
CA LEU A 381 -6.98 -9.70 -6.84
C LEU A 381 -7.48 -10.56 -5.69
N PHE A 382 -6.66 -10.69 -4.65
CA PHE A 382 -6.96 -11.42 -3.44
C PHE A 382 -7.33 -10.44 -2.35
N LEU A 383 -8.47 -10.67 -1.70
CA LEU A 383 -8.99 -9.81 -0.63
C LEU A 383 -9.33 -10.67 0.58
N VAL A 384 -8.91 -10.24 1.75
CA VAL A 384 -9.26 -10.88 3.03
C VAL A 384 -10.12 -9.92 3.82
N GLY A 385 -11.26 -10.39 4.30
CA GLY A 385 -12.17 -9.60 5.10
C GLY A 385 -12.97 -10.45 6.08
N ILE A 386 -13.48 -9.80 7.12
CA ILE A 386 -14.37 -10.42 8.11
C ILE A 386 -15.78 -9.99 7.78
N ARG A 387 -16.67 -10.96 7.56
CA ARG A 387 -18.10 -10.68 7.42
C ARG A 387 -18.66 -10.26 8.78
N GLY A 388 -19.21 -9.05 8.85
CA GLY A 388 -19.93 -8.63 10.05
C GLY A 388 -21.21 -9.44 10.21
N ASN A 389 -21.50 -9.91 11.42
CA ASN A 389 -22.85 -10.40 11.73
C ASN A 389 -23.77 -9.18 11.77
N SER A 390 -24.54 -8.95 10.70
CA SER A 390 -25.49 -7.84 10.57
C SER A 390 -26.68 -7.92 11.54
N HIS A 391 -26.63 -8.79 12.56
CA HIS A 391 -27.71 -9.07 13.50
C HIS A 391 -27.33 -8.56 14.91
N ALA A 392 -27.31 -7.24 15.08
CA ALA A 392 -27.31 -6.59 16.40
C ALA A 392 -27.86 -5.15 16.29
N GLY A 393 -28.95 -4.99 15.54
CA GLY A 393 -29.74 -3.75 15.46
C GLY A 393 -31.16 -4.02 15.93
#